data_AF-A0A7Y5SJ23-F1
#
_entry.id   AF-A0A7Y5SJ23-F1
#
_cell.length_a   1.000
_cell.length_b   1.000
_cell.length_c   1.000
_cell.angle_alpha   90.00
_cell.angle_beta   90.00
_cell.angle_gamma   90.00
#
_symmetry.space_group_name_H-M   'P 1'
#
loop_
_entity.id
_entity.type
_entity.pdbx_description
1 polymer ?
#
loop_
_entity_poly.entity_id
_entity_poly.type
_entity_poly.pdbx_seq_one_letter_code
_entity_poly.pdbx_strand_id
1 'polypeptide(L)'
;MAESKRKPAPQGIRPPADDDDVYAIRVPVESAQVNVDRKIEEILARHQRLPDPADEMPPPPATFLSGVLRFPWYLQSLTPWIFCSFGLALSFLGVVLAFWLADHGLTMAAYAMRFSICWVIVFSLSYLSGCFLAIIEGTAGGYDEITDWPKGDWRDYFFSLGYPVGMLVLAALVGTAAYWLTFRQSYAVPVVVGFLVYPFFLLSAMESGSVLGFISRPILRTCIDLWWGWIIVYTITAAMFAGWLAWALYFFPYEGFFTAGVSGPILAAILFIYARLLGRLAWWAQKVAEEENHELL
;
A
#
# COMPACT_ATOMS: atom_id res chain seq x y z
N MET A 1 37.37 67.83 -44.98
CA MET A 1 35.95 67.76 -45.35
C MET A 1 35.43 66.39 -44.95
N ALA A 2 34.77 66.32 -43.79
CA ALA A 2 34.30 65.08 -43.17
C ALA A 2 32.79 64.98 -43.38
N GLU A 3 32.37 63.95 -44.13
CA GLU A 3 30.99 63.73 -44.53
C GLU A 3 30.28 62.85 -43.49
N SER A 4 29.39 63.49 -42.72
CA SER A 4 28.61 62.89 -41.64
C SER A 4 27.50 62.00 -42.19
N LYS A 5 27.71 60.67 -42.18
CA LYS A 5 26.69 59.67 -42.50
C LYS A 5 25.63 59.62 -41.41
N ARG A 6 24.44 60.18 -41.68
CA ARG A 6 23.24 60.03 -40.85
C ARG A 6 22.76 58.57 -40.87
N LYS A 7 22.65 57.95 -39.70
CA LYS A 7 21.96 56.65 -39.50
C LYS A 7 20.46 56.83 -39.77
N PRO A 8 19.81 55.90 -40.52
CA PRO A 8 18.36 55.90 -40.65
C PRO A 8 17.69 55.55 -39.31
N ALA A 9 16.58 56.23 -39.04
CA ALA A 9 15.77 56.05 -37.84
C ALA A 9 15.15 54.64 -37.80
N PRO A 10 15.04 54.00 -36.63
CA PRO A 10 14.40 52.70 -36.49
C PRO A 10 12.93 52.80 -36.90
N GLN A 11 12.53 51.97 -37.87
CA GLN A 11 11.14 51.75 -38.21
C GLN A 11 10.43 51.15 -37.00
N GLY A 12 9.53 51.93 -36.39
CA GLY A 12 8.68 51.46 -35.32
C GLY A 12 7.84 50.28 -35.80
N ILE A 13 8.04 49.12 -35.16
CA ILE A 13 7.20 47.94 -35.33
C ILE A 13 5.80 48.35 -34.87
N ARG A 14 4.86 48.50 -35.80
CA ARG A 14 3.44 48.60 -35.46
C ARG A 14 3.01 47.23 -34.90
N PRO A 15 2.43 47.16 -33.70
CA PRO A 15 1.79 45.93 -33.26
C PRO A 15 0.69 45.58 -34.29
N PRO A 16 0.56 44.30 -34.69
CA PRO A 16 -0.54 43.86 -35.52
C PRO A 16 -1.85 44.26 -34.84
N ALA A 17 -2.81 44.76 -35.62
CA ALA A 17 -4.14 45.07 -35.13
C ALA A 17 -4.74 43.81 -34.47
N ASP A 18 -5.45 44.01 -33.35
CA ASP A 18 -6.27 42.99 -32.67
C ASP A 18 -7.19 42.30 -33.67
N ASP A 19 -6.71 41.20 -34.25
CA ASP A 19 -7.53 40.17 -34.88
C ASP A 19 -7.74 39.10 -33.80
N ASP A 20 -8.59 39.44 -32.82
CA ASP A 20 -8.93 38.60 -31.66
C ASP A 20 -9.54 37.23 -32.03
N ASP A 21 -9.80 36.97 -33.32
CA ASP A 21 -10.49 35.76 -33.78
C ASP A 21 -9.56 34.71 -34.44
N VAL A 22 -8.28 34.98 -34.67
CA VAL A 22 -7.41 34.09 -35.49
C VAL A 22 -6.77 32.95 -34.68
N TYR A 23 -6.79 33.03 -33.34
CA TYR A 23 -6.34 31.95 -32.45
C TYR A 23 -7.47 31.29 -31.66
N ALA A 24 -8.70 31.29 -32.19
CA ALA A 24 -9.71 30.36 -31.72
C ALA A 24 -9.29 28.93 -32.09
N ILE A 25 -8.40 28.34 -31.29
CA ILE A 25 -8.12 26.91 -31.28
C ILE A 25 -9.46 26.24 -31.05
N ARG A 26 -10.09 25.75 -32.13
CA ARG A 26 -11.26 24.87 -32.04
C ARG A 26 -10.77 23.58 -31.41
N VAL A 27 -10.68 23.57 -30.09
CA VAL A 27 -10.47 22.34 -29.33
C VAL A 27 -11.71 21.48 -29.64
N PRO A 28 -11.57 20.24 -30.14
CA PRO A 28 -12.70 19.33 -30.28
C PRO A 28 -13.13 18.91 -28.85
N VAL A 29 -13.87 19.78 -28.15
CA VAL A 29 -14.18 19.61 -26.71
C VAL A 29 -15.28 18.56 -26.49
N GLU A 30 -16.15 18.32 -27.46
CA GLU A 30 -17.44 17.67 -27.16
C GLU A 30 -17.37 16.13 -27.09
N SER A 31 -16.47 15.47 -27.82
CA SER A 31 -16.41 14.00 -27.82
C SER A 31 -15.50 13.40 -26.75
N ALA A 32 -14.46 14.12 -26.33
CA ALA A 32 -13.51 13.63 -25.33
C ALA A 32 -14.09 13.74 -23.90
N GLN A 33 -14.77 14.84 -23.59
CA GLN A 33 -15.26 15.12 -22.24
C GLN A 33 -16.45 14.23 -21.86
N VAL A 34 -17.39 14.01 -22.80
CA VAL A 34 -18.53 13.08 -22.62
C VAL A 34 -18.05 11.65 -22.31
N ASN A 35 -16.93 11.23 -22.90
CA ASN A 35 -16.40 9.89 -22.67
C ASN A 35 -15.73 9.76 -21.28
N VAL A 36 -15.12 10.84 -20.79
CA VAL A 36 -14.56 10.90 -19.43
C VAL A 36 -15.69 10.89 -18.39
N ASP A 37 -16.71 11.73 -18.56
CA ASP A 37 -17.83 11.83 -17.62
C ASP A 37 -18.61 10.51 -17.53
N ARG A 38 -18.87 9.86 -18.66
CA ARG A 38 -19.50 8.53 -18.69
C ARG A 38 -18.64 7.47 -17.99
N LYS A 39 -17.32 7.51 -18.16
CA LYS A 39 -16.41 6.56 -17.50
C LYS A 39 -16.35 6.81 -15.99
N ILE A 40 -16.41 8.07 -15.55
CA ILE A 40 -16.52 8.44 -14.13
C ILE A 40 -17.84 7.94 -13.57
N GLU A 41 -18.96 8.17 -14.26
CA GLU A 41 -20.28 7.69 -13.84
C GLU A 41 -20.33 6.17 -13.79
N GLU A 42 -19.70 5.46 -14.72
CA GLU A 42 -19.60 4.00 -14.70
C GLU A 42 -18.72 3.48 -13.55
N ILE A 43 -17.62 4.16 -13.23
CA ILE A 43 -16.77 3.85 -12.07
C ILE A 43 -17.55 4.10 -10.77
N LEU A 44 -18.22 5.25 -10.64
CA LEU A 44 -19.03 5.58 -9.47
C LEU A 44 -20.20 4.62 -9.32
N ALA A 45 -20.89 4.28 -10.41
CA ALA A 45 -21.98 3.30 -10.40
C ALA A 45 -21.48 1.90 -10.04
N ARG A 46 -20.28 1.51 -10.47
CA ARG A 46 -19.67 0.23 -10.06
C ARG A 46 -19.33 0.21 -8.56
N HIS A 47 -18.88 1.33 -8.00
CA HIS A 47 -18.65 1.47 -6.55
C HIS A 47 -19.95 1.61 -5.74
N GLN A 48 -21.02 2.13 -6.34
CA GLN A 48 -22.33 2.31 -5.72
C GLN A 48 -23.28 1.12 -5.90
N ARG A 49 -22.96 0.14 -6.76
CA ARG A 49 -23.71 -1.12 -6.79
C ARG A 49 -23.48 -1.82 -5.47
N LEU A 50 -24.47 -1.68 -4.58
CA LEU A 50 -24.64 -2.55 -3.43
C LEU A 50 -24.54 -4.00 -3.95
N PRO A 51 -23.70 -4.85 -3.33
CA PRO A 51 -23.64 -6.26 -3.67
C PRO A 51 -25.06 -6.81 -3.78
N ASP A 52 -25.35 -7.55 -4.85
CA ASP A 52 -26.64 -8.21 -4.95
C ASP A 52 -26.78 -9.10 -3.69
N PRO A 53 -27.83 -8.95 -2.86
CA PRO A 53 -27.99 -9.78 -1.68
C PRO A 53 -28.02 -11.29 -2.00
N ALA A 54 -28.26 -11.67 -3.27
CA ALA A 54 -28.13 -13.03 -3.75
C ALA A 54 -26.67 -13.54 -3.84
N ASP A 55 -25.68 -12.64 -3.88
CA ASP A 55 -24.24 -12.94 -3.94
C ASP A 55 -23.58 -13.02 -2.55
N GLU A 56 -24.35 -12.84 -1.46
CA GLU A 56 -23.85 -13.09 -0.10
C GLU A 56 -23.59 -14.58 0.10
N MET A 57 -22.37 -15.00 -0.27
CA MET A 57 -21.93 -16.36 0.01
C MET A 57 -21.92 -16.58 1.54
N PRO A 58 -22.49 -17.71 2.01
CA PRO A 58 -22.49 -18.02 3.43
C PRO A 58 -21.05 -18.06 3.97
N PRO A 59 -20.81 -17.61 5.22
CA PRO A 59 -19.49 -17.66 5.83
C PRO A 59 -18.87 -19.06 5.67
N PRO A 60 -17.65 -19.19 5.16
CA PRO A 60 -16.99 -20.48 5.15
C PRO A 60 -16.83 -20.99 6.60
N PRO A 61 -16.94 -22.31 6.83
CA PRO A 61 -16.97 -22.93 8.18
C PRO A 61 -15.69 -22.73 9.02
N ALA A 62 -14.66 -22.06 8.48
CA ALA A 62 -13.49 -21.57 9.21
C ALA A 62 -12.97 -20.28 8.54
N THR A 63 -13.66 -19.16 8.77
CA THR A 63 -13.44 -17.86 8.11
C THR A 63 -11.98 -17.39 8.05
N PHE A 64 -11.20 -17.64 9.10
CA PHE A 64 -9.79 -17.21 9.19
C PHE A 64 -8.76 -18.22 8.64
N LEU A 65 -9.14 -19.48 8.45
CA LEU A 65 -8.21 -20.54 8.04
C LEU A 65 -8.48 -21.04 6.62
N SER A 66 -9.74 -21.03 6.20
CA SER A 66 -10.14 -21.53 4.89
C SER A 66 -9.69 -20.58 3.78
N GLY A 67 -8.86 -21.09 2.86
CA GLY A 67 -8.39 -20.36 1.68
C GLY A 67 -7.34 -19.27 1.93
N VAL A 68 -7.19 -18.77 3.16
CA VAL A 68 -6.26 -17.67 3.48
C VAL A 68 -4.81 -18.04 3.19
N LEU A 69 -4.37 -19.23 3.64
CA LEU A 69 -3.02 -19.73 3.37
C LEU A 69 -2.81 -20.26 1.95
N ARG A 70 -3.83 -20.26 1.09
CA ARG A 70 -3.68 -20.63 -0.33
C ARG A 70 -3.75 -19.42 -1.24
N PHE A 71 -4.14 -18.26 -0.70
CA PHE A 71 -4.41 -17.06 -1.45
C PHE A 71 -3.26 -16.61 -2.36
N PRO A 72 -1.99 -16.51 -1.91
CA PRO A 72 -0.89 -16.09 -2.80
C PRO A 72 -0.73 -16.95 -4.07
N TRP A 73 -1.14 -18.22 -4.01
CA TRP A 73 -1.01 -19.20 -5.08
C TRP A 73 -2.23 -19.27 -6.01
N TYR A 74 -3.25 -18.44 -5.81
CA TYR A 74 -4.33 -18.32 -6.78
C TYR A 74 -3.82 -17.70 -8.08
N LEU A 75 -4.32 -18.16 -9.22
CA LEU A 75 -3.85 -17.70 -10.53
C LEU A 75 -4.01 -16.18 -10.70
N GLN A 76 -5.05 -15.60 -10.09
CA GLN A 76 -5.30 -14.16 -10.16
C GLN A 76 -4.33 -13.33 -9.32
N SER A 77 -3.88 -13.83 -8.16
CA SER A 77 -2.91 -13.16 -7.29
C SER A 77 -1.46 -13.43 -7.68
N LEU A 78 -1.21 -14.46 -8.49
CA LEU A 78 0.14 -14.92 -8.84
C LEU A 78 0.93 -13.83 -9.58
N THR A 79 0.28 -13.08 -10.47
CA THR A 79 0.93 -11.97 -11.19
C THR A 79 1.37 -10.84 -10.24
N PRO A 80 0.48 -10.22 -9.44
CA PRO A 80 0.88 -9.25 -8.42
C PRO A 80 1.94 -9.78 -7.44
N TRP A 81 1.81 -11.03 -7.02
CA TRP A 81 2.76 -11.68 -6.12
C TRP A 81 4.15 -11.77 -6.75
N ILE A 82 4.28 -12.18 -8.02
CA ILE A 82 5.58 -12.22 -8.72
C ILE A 82 6.23 -10.83 -8.78
N PHE A 83 5.46 -9.79 -9.12
CA PHE A 83 6.01 -8.42 -9.19
C PHE A 83 6.46 -7.91 -7.82
N CYS A 84 5.65 -8.11 -6.77
CA CYS A 84 6.04 -7.77 -5.40
C CYS A 84 7.28 -8.54 -4.94
N SER A 85 7.31 -9.85 -5.25
CA SER A 85 8.42 -10.74 -4.91
C SER A 85 9.73 -10.29 -5.56
N PHE A 86 9.67 -9.93 -6.84
CA PHE A 86 10.83 -9.45 -7.59
C PHE A 86 11.34 -8.10 -7.04
N GLY A 87 10.43 -7.15 -6.78
CA GLY A 87 10.80 -5.85 -6.21
C GLY A 87 11.46 -5.96 -4.82
N LEU A 88 10.89 -6.80 -3.94
CA LEU A 88 11.45 -7.06 -2.61
C LEU A 88 12.78 -7.83 -2.69
N ALA A 89 12.90 -8.85 -3.54
CA ALA A 89 14.14 -9.60 -3.73
C ALA A 89 15.27 -8.70 -4.24
N LEU A 90 14.98 -7.87 -5.25
CA LEU A 90 15.94 -6.91 -5.80
C LEU A 90 16.38 -5.90 -4.73
N SER A 91 15.43 -5.43 -3.92
CA SER A 91 15.70 -4.53 -2.79
C SER A 91 16.65 -5.16 -1.76
N PHE A 92 16.38 -6.38 -1.32
CA PHE A 92 17.24 -7.08 -0.36
C PHE A 92 18.61 -7.40 -0.93
N LEU A 93 18.68 -7.90 -2.17
CA LEU A 93 19.95 -8.17 -2.86
C LEU A 93 20.79 -6.90 -3.02
N GLY A 94 20.16 -5.78 -3.36
CA GLY A 94 20.86 -4.51 -3.51
C GLY A 94 21.41 -3.97 -2.19
N VAL A 95 20.69 -4.17 -1.09
CA VAL A 95 21.18 -3.84 0.26
C VAL A 95 22.38 -4.71 0.63
N VAL A 96 22.29 -6.02 0.45
CA VAL A 96 23.41 -6.95 0.73
C VAL A 96 24.63 -6.62 -0.12
N LEU A 97 24.44 -6.39 -1.42
CA LEU A 97 25.53 -6.03 -2.32
C LEU A 97 26.17 -4.68 -1.92
N ALA A 98 25.38 -3.70 -1.50
CA ALA A 98 25.91 -2.42 -1.04
C ALA A 98 26.73 -2.54 0.25
N PHE A 99 26.34 -3.40 1.19
CA PHE A 99 27.18 -3.70 2.36
C PHE A 99 28.47 -4.43 1.96
N TRP A 100 28.35 -5.46 1.12
CA TRP A 100 29.50 -6.20 0.61
C TRP A 100 30.52 -5.29 -0.08
N LEU A 101 30.07 -4.35 -0.94
CA LEU A 101 30.95 -3.37 -1.59
C LEU A 101 31.65 -2.45 -0.59
N ALA A 102 30.94 -2.00 0.46
CA ALA A 102 31.51 -1.14 1.48
C ALA A 102 32.63 -1.87 2.26
N ASP A 103 32.42 -3.14 2.61
CA ASP A 103 33.39 -3.95 3.35
C ASP A 103 34.67 -4.23 2.52
N HIS A 104 34.58 -4.22 1.19
CA HIS A 104 35.71 -4.39 0.27
C HIS A 104 36.40 -3.06 -0.11
N GLY A 105 36.09 -1.96 0.58
CA GLY A 105 36.72 -0.65 0.36
C GLY A 105 36.13 0.14 -0.80
N LEU A 106 35.06 -0.33 -1.46
CA LEU A 106 34.37 0.34 -2.56
C LEU A 106 33.24 1.26 -2.04
N THR A 107 33.56 2.11 -1.06
CA THR A 107 32.56 2.90 -0.31
C THR A 107 31.77 3.88 -1.19
N MET A 108 32.41 4.51 -2.18
CA MET A 108 31.73 5.44 -3.11
C MET A 108 30.71 4.70 -3.99
N ALA A 109 31.06 3.51 -4.49
CA ALA A 109 30.14 2.66 -5.24
C ALA A 109 28.97 2.19 -4.35
N ALA A 110 29.25 1.82 -3.10
CA ALA A 110 28.24 1.45 -2.13
C ALA A 110 27.24 2.59 -1.86
N TYR A 111 27.71 3.84 -1.72
CA TYR A 111 26.81 4.99 -1.53
C TYR A 111 25.94 5.28 -2.76
N ALA A 112 26.52 5.26 -3.95
CA ALA A 112 25.77 5.42 -5.20
C ALA A 112 24.70 4.31 -5.35
N MET A 113 25.06 3.08 -5.01
CA MET A 113 24.14 1.94 -5.02
C MET A 113 23.03 2.08 -3.97
N ARG A 114 23.33 2.53 -2.74
CA ARG A 114 22.32 2.79 -1.69
C ARG A 114 21.32 3.86 -2.10
N PHE A 115 21.76 4.89 -2.82
CA PHE A 115 20.85 5.89 -3.35
C PHE A 115 19.90 5.30 -4.40
N SER A 116 20.43 4.48 -5.32
CA SER A 116 19.60 3.80 -6.33
C SER A 116 18.63 2.77 -5.71
N ILE A 117 19.10 1.96 -4.76
CA ILE A 117 18.25 0.94 -4.11
C ILE A 117 17.13 1.57 -3.27
N CYS A 118 17.36 2.77 -2.71
CA CYS A 118 16.31 3.52 -2.01
C CYS A 118 15.09 3.74 -2.92
N TRP A 119 15.31 4.13 -4.18
CA TRP A 119 14.22 4.29 -5.15
C TRP A 119 13.55 2.96 -5.48
N VAL A 120 14.31 1.88 -5.66
CA VAL A 120 13.75 0.54 -5.89
C VAL A 120 12.87 0.10 -4.73
N ILE A 121 13.30 0.33 -3.48
CA ILE A 121 12.53 0.04 -2.27
C ILE A 121 11.22 0.84 -2.29
N VAL A 122 11.30 2.15 -2.53
CA VAL A 122 10.13 3.02 -2.57
C VAL A 122 9.12 2.53 -3.60
N PHE A 123 9.53 2.28 -4.86
CA PHE A 123 8.61 1.79 -5.90
C PHE A 123 8.05 0.40 -5.59
N SER A 124 8.86 -0.50 -5.05
CA SER A 124 8.43 -1.86 -4.70
C SER A 124 7.40 -1.82 -3.56
N LEU A 125 7.65 -1.02 -2.52
CA LEU A 125 6.72 -0.85 -1.41
C LEU A 125 5.45 -0.13 -1.84
N SER A 126 5.54 0.85 -2.75
CA SER A 126 4.36 1.54 -3.31
C SER A 126 3.43 0.57 -4.04
N TYR A 127 3.96 -0.28 -4.91
CA TYR A 127 3.15 -1.27 -5.61
C TYR A 127 2.58 -2.33 -4.66
N LEU A 128 3.40 -2.81 -3.71
CA LEU A 128 2.98 -3.73 -2.66
C LEU A 128 1.85 -3.14 -1.80
N SER A 129 1.93 -1.86 -1.47
CA SER A 129 0.89 -1.14 -0.72
C SER A 129 -0.45 -1.14 -1.44
N GLY A 130 -0.45 -0.83 -2.74
CA GLY A 130 -1.67 -0.89 -3.55
C GLY A 130 -2.27 -2.30 -3.60
N CYS A 131 -1.43 -3.33 -3.76
CA CYS A 131 -1.88 -4.72 -3.70
C CYS A 131 -2.44 -5.09 -2.32
N PHE A 132 -1.76 -4.64 -1.26
CA PHE A 132 -2.13 -4.91 0.13
C PHE A 132 -3.50 -4.33 0.47
N LEU A 133 -3.76 -3.06 0.09
CA LEU A 133 -5.07 -2.42 0.27
C LEU A 133 -6.15 -3.10 -0.57
N ALA A 134 -5.90 -3.39 -1.85
CA ALA A 134 -6.86 -4.09 -2.70
C ALA A 134 -7.26 -5.47 -2.15
N ILE A 135 -6.31 -6.20 -1.54
CA ILE A 135 -6.61 -7.46 -0.86
C ILE A 135 -7.49 -7.22 0.36
N ILE A 136 -7.17 -6.24 1.22
CA ILE A 136 -8.00 -5.95 2.41
C ILE A 136 -9.41 -5.57 1.99
N GLU A 137 -9.55 -4.62 1.07
CA GLU A 137 -10.85 -4.11 0.58
C GLU A 137 -11.69 -5.19 -0.08
N GLY A 138 -11.11 -5.95 -1.02
CA GLY A 138 -11.86 -7.02 -1.68
C GLY A 138 -12.22 -8.16 -0.73
N THR A 139 -11.36 -8.48 0.24
CA THR A 139 -11.72 -9.49 1.25
C THR A 139 -12.75 -8.98 2.24
N ALA A 140 -12.71 -7.70 2.60
CA ALA A 140 -13.70 -7.03 3.43
C ALA A 140 -15.07 -7.00 2.75
N GLY A 141 -15.12 -6.84 1.42
CA GLY A 141 -16.34 -6.98 0.62
C GLY A 141 -16.84 -8.41 0.45
N GLY A 142 -16.21 -9.41 1.09
CA GLY A 142 -16.63 -10.81 1.01
C GLY A 142 -16.13 -11.56 -0.23
N TYR A 143 -15.36 -10.91 -1.12
CA TYR A 143 -14.88 -11.55 -2.35
C TYR A 143 -13.80 -12.60 -2.06
N ASP A 144 -14.01 -13.82 -2.57
CA ASP A 144 -13.01 -14.89 -2.52
C ASP A 144 -11.85 -14.67 -3.50
N GLU A 145 -12.14 -13.99 -4.60
CA GLU A 145 -11.22 -13.68 -5.69
C GLU A 145 -11.10 -12.16 -5.85
N ILE A 146 -9.86 -11.65 -5.86
CA ILE A 146 -9.60 -10.21 -6.05
C ILE A 146 -9.45 -9.96 -7.54
N THR A 147 -10.42 -9.26 -8.13
CA THR A 147 -10.45 -8.94 -9.57
C THR A 147 -9.81 -7.57 -9.87
N ASP A 148 -9.92 -6.65 -8.91
CA ASP A 148 -9.51 -5.26 -9.02
C ASP A 148 -8.10 -5.04 -8.47
N TRP A 149 -7.12 -5.63 -9.15
CA TRP A 149 -5.71 -5.34 -8.88
C TRP A 149 -5.34 -3.93 -9.33
N PRO A 150 -4.34 -3.29 -8.68
CA PRO A 150 -3.78 -2.02 -9.13
C PRO A 150 -3.35 -2.08 -10.61
N LYS A 151 -4.09 -1.38 -11.47
CA LYS A 151 -3.85 -1.23 -12.93
C LYS A 151 -3.55 0.22 -13.35
N GLY A 152 -3.51 1.15 -12.38
CA GLY A 152 -3.31 2.58 -12.59
C GLY A 152 -1.87 3.02 -12.84
N ASP A 153 -1.68 4.34 -12.85
CA ASP A 153 -0.37 4.96 -12.99
C ASP A 153 0.48 4.71 -11.73
N TRP A 154 1.79 4.60 -11.89
CA TRP A 154 2.73 4.38 -10.77
C TRP A 154 2.59 5.43 -9.66
N ARG A 155 2.10 6.63 -10.00
CA ARG A 155 1.83 7.73 -9.07
C ARG A 155 0.76 7.37 -8.06
N ASP A 156 -0.29 6.68 -8.49
CA ASP A 156 -1.38 6.26 -7.61
C ASP A 156 -0.86 5.27 -6.57
N TYR A 157 0.03 4.36 -6.99
CA TYR A 157 0.70 3.43 -6.08
C TYR A 157 1.60 4.17 -5.09
N PHE A 158 2.31 5.20 -5.55
CA PHE A 158 3.15 6.01 -4.67
C PHE A 158 2.35 6.70 -3.57
N PHE A 159 1.20 7.29 -3.89
CA PHE A 159 0.34 7.88 -2.88
C PHE A 159 -0.35 6.83 -2.00
N SER A 160 -0.67 5.66 -2.55
CA SER A 160 -1.21 4.54 -1.76
C SER A 160 -0.25 4.11 -0.66
N LEU A 161 1.07 4.24 -0.86
CA LEU A 161 2.10 3.92 0.15
C LEU A 161 1.94 4.74 1.43
N GLY A 162 1.55 6.01 1.27
CA GLY A 162 1.42 6.94 2.40
C GLY A 162 0.44 6.42 3.45
N TYR A 163 -0.50 5.57 3.03
CA TYR A 163 -1.54 5.05 3.89
C TYR A 163 -1.04 3.97 4.88
N PRO A 164 -0.61 2.76 4.47
CA PRO A 164 -0.11 1.77 5.42
C PRO A 164 1.20 2.22 6.07
N VAL A 165 2.05 2.99 5.38
CA VAL A 165 3.28 3.52 6.01
C VAL A 165 2.95 4.58 7.05
N GLY A 166 1.99 5.47 6.79
CA GLY A 166 1.53 6.45 7.77
C GLY A 166 1.02 5.77 9.04
N MET A 167 0.19 4.73 8.88
CA MET A 167 -0.32 3.94 10.01
C MET A 167 0.78 3.16 10.74
N LEU A 168 1.79 2.67 10.02
CA LEU A 168 2.96 2.02 10.61
C LEU A 168 3.78 3.01 11.44
N VAL A 169 3.99 4.23 10.95
CA VAL A 169 4.69 5.30 11.68
C VAL A 169 3.93 5.66 12.95
N LEU A 170 2.61 5.82 12.88
CA LEU A 170 1.78 6.10 14.06
C LEU A 170 1.85 4.96 15.09
N ALA A 171 1.77 3.71 14.63
CA ALA A 171 1.91 2.55 15.52
C ALA A 171 3.32 2.49 16.17
N ALA A 172 4.37 2.81 15.41
CA ALA A 172 5.73 2.90 15.92
C ALA A 172 5.90 4.04 16.94
N LEU A 173 5.21 5.18 16.77
CA LEU A 173 5.19 6.27 17.74
C LEU A 173 4.52 5.85 19.05
N VAL A 174 3.38 5.15 18.98
CA VAL A 174 2.72 4.57 20.17
C VAL A 174 3.64 3.56 20.86
N GLY A 175 4.29 2.69 20.10
CA GLY A 175 5.27 1.75 20.64
C GLY A 175 6.46 2.45 21.31
N THR A 176 6.94 3.54 20.72
CA THR A 176 8.02 4.36 21.30
C THR A 176 7.55 5.05 22.58
N ALA A 177 6.32 5.58 22.63
CA ALA A 177 5.76 6.13 23.86
C ALA A 177 5.66 5.07 24.98
N ALA A 178 5.24 3.85 24.63
CA ALA A 178 5.22 2.73 25.59
C ALA A 178 6.62 2.36 26.09
N TYR A 179 7.65 2.39 25.23
CA TYR A 179 9.04 2.21 25.64
C TYR A 179 9.44 3.21 26.73
N TRP A 180 9.11 4.50 26.58
CA TRP A 180 9.42 5.52 27.58
C TRP A 180 8.67 5.33 28.91
N LEU A 181 7.48 4.72 28.88
CA LEU A 181 6.67 4.46 30.06
C LEU A 181 7.08 3.18 30.81
N THR A 182 7.77 2.25 30.16
CA THR A 182 8.18 0.98 30.77
C THR A 182 9.53 1.11 31.48
N PHE A 183 9.62 0.65 32.72
CA PHE A 183 10.87 0.66 33.50
C PHE A 183 11.99 -0.21 32.88
N ARG A 184 11.63 -1.13 31.99
CA ARG A 184 12.57 -2.01 31.29
C ARG A 184 12.81 -1.45 29.89
N GLN A 185 13.94 -0.77 29.70
CA GLN A 185 14.40 -0.23 28.42
C GLN A 185 14.80 -1.35 27.44
N SER A 186 13.81 -2.07 26.91
CA SER A 186 14.00 -3.09 25.88
C SER A 186 13.45 -2.61 24.54
N TYR A 187 14.28 -2.71 23.50
CA TYR A 187 13.87 -2.44 22.11
C TYR A 187 12.78 -3.40 21.60
N ALA A 188 12.47 -4.48 22.32
CA ALA A 188 11.34 -5.35 21.98
C ALA A 188 9.98 -4.68 22.25
N VAL A 189 9.90 -3.79 23.26
CA VAL A 189 8.65 -3.10 23.63
C VAL A 189 8.05 -2.31 22.46
N PRO A 190 8.78 -1.38 21.80
CA PRO A 190 8.19 -0.60 20.71
C PRO A 190 7.82 -1.47 19.50
N VAL A 191 8.55 -2.54 19.24
CA VAL A 191 8.26 -3.48 18.14
C VAL A 191 6.97 -4.25 18.42
N VAL A 192 6.84 -4.83 19.62
CA VAL A 192 5.65 -5.60 20.01
C VAL A 192 4.42 -4.71 20.08
N VAL A 193 4.51 -3.56 20.75
CA VAL A 193 3.38 -2.62 20.86
C VAL A 193 3.01 -2.07 19.49
N GLY A 194 3.98 -1.68 18.66
CA GLY A 194 3.72 -1.21 17.30
C GLY A 194 3.06 -2.27 16.44
N PHE A 195 3.52 -3.53 16.51
CA PHE A 195 2.91 -4.65 15.80
C PHE A 195 1.46 -4.90 16.23
N LEU A 196 1.18 -4.81 17.53
CA LEU A 196 -0.18 -4.98 18.06
C LEU A 196 -1.10 -3.80 17.70
N VAL A 197 -0.59 -2.56 17.68
CA VAL A 197 -1.42 -1.37 17.44
C VAL A 197 -1.65 -1.11 15.94
N TYR A 198 -0.70 -1.50 15.09
CA TYR A 198 -0.73 -1.28 13.65
C TYR A 198 -2.05 -1.69 12.94
N PRO A 199 -2.55 -2.93 13.07
CA PRO A 199 -3.78 -3.33 12.38
C PRO A 199 -5.01 -2.54 12.85
N PHE A 200 -5.06 -2.09 14.10
CA PHE A 200 -6.16 -1.24 14.58
C PHE A 200 -6.17 0.11 13.89
N PHE A 201 -5.00 0.76 13.80
CA PHE A 201 -4.89 2.05 13.10
C PHE A 201 -5.19 1.92 11.62
N LEU A 202 -4.68 0.86 10.98
CA LEU A 202 -4.95 0.60 9.58
C LEU A 202 -6.44 0.40 9.31
N LEU A 203 -7.11 -0.50 10.03
CA LEU A 203 -8.53 -0.77 9.83
C LEU A 203 -9.41 0.45 10.19
N SER A 204 -9.06 1.17 11.26
CA SER A 204 -9.77 2.40 11.66
C SER A 204 -9.67 3.50 10.62
N ALA A 205 -8.48 3.69 10.05
CA ALA A 205 -8.32 4.65 8.97
C ALA A 205 -9.17 4.24 7.76
N MET A 206 -9.31 2.93 7.48
CA MET A 206 -9.99 2.44 6.27
C MET A 206 -11.49 2.64 6.41
N GLU A 207 -12.02 2.33 7.59
CA GLU A 207 -13.42 2.56 7.91
C GLU A 207 -13.78 4.06 7.86
N SER A 208 -12.91 4.92 8.39
CA SER A 208 -13.16 6.38 8.43
C SER A 208 -12.91 7.08 7.09
N GLY A 209 -12.31 6.42 6.10
CA GLY A 209 -11.89 7.04 4.84
C GLY A 209 -10.87 8.18 5.03
N SER A 210 -10.24 8.28 6.21
CA SER A 210 -9.37 9.40 6.58
C SER A 210 -8.11 8.93 7.28
N VAL A 211 -6.96 9.46 6.85
CA VAL A 211 -5.65 9.19 7.46
C VAL A 211 -5.57 9.69 8.91
N LEU A 212 -6.43 10.63 9.31
CA LEU A 212 -6.49 11.14 10.68
C LEU A 212 -7.61 10.47 11.53
N GLY A 213 -8.38 9.56 10.94
CA GLY A 213 -9.44 8.82 11.64
C GLY A 213 -8.88 7.67 12.48
N PHE A 214 -8.09 8.01 13.51
CA PHE A 214 -7.30 7.03 14.26
C PHE A 214 -8.11 6.03 15.08
N ILE A 215 -9.35 6.38 15.44
CA ILE A 215 -10.19 5.56 16.29
C ILE A 215 -11.61 5.56 15.71
N SER A 216 -12.02 4.41 15.19
CA SER A 216 -13.40 4.14 14.85
C SER A 216 -14.05 3.20 15.86
N ARG A 217 -15.29 3.51 16.20
CA ARG A 217 -16.06 2.77 17.21
C ARG A 217 -16.32 1.31 16.80
N PRO A 218 -16.70 1.00 15.54
CA PRO A 218 -16.91 -0.37 15.11
C PRO A 218 -15.64 -1.23 15.24
N ILE A 219 -14.47 -0.72 14.80
CA ILE A 219 -13.21 -1.46 14.97
C ILE A 219 -12.89 -1.72 16.46
N LEU A 220 -13.04 -0.72 17.34
CA LEU A 220 -12.80 -0.93 18.77
C LEU A 220 -13.74 -1.97 19.38
N ARG A 221 -14.99 -2.01 18.93
CA ARG A 221 -15.97 -2.99 19.39
C ARG A 221 -15.59 -4.41 18.97
N THR A 222 -15.04 -4.59 17.77
CA THR A 222 -14.54 -5.91 17.34
C THR A 222 -13.44 -6.47 18.24
N CYS A 223 -12.70 -5.62 18.96
CA CYS A 223 -11.72 -6.10 19.95
C CYS A 223 -12.37 -6.90 21.08
N ILE A 224 -13.59 -6.52 21.44
CA ILE A 224 -14.36 -7.10 22.55
C ILE A 224 -15.21 -8.25 22.02
N ASP A 225 -16.00 -7.99 20.98
CA ASP A 225 -16.97 -8.95 20.45
C ASP A 225 -16.28 -10.08 19.65
N LEU A 226 -15.15 -9.78 19.01
CA LEU A 226 -14.39 -10.72 18.17
C LEU A 226 -12.93 -10.91 18.67
N TRP A 227 -12.72 -10.91 19.99
CA TRP A 227 -11.39 -11.06 20.60
C TRP A 227 -10.63 -12.30 20.11
N TRP A 228 -11.35 -13.41 19.86
CA TRP A 228 -10.75 -14.66 19.38
C TRP A 228 -10.21 -14.53 17.95
N GLY A 229 -10.88 -13.78 17.08
CA GLY A 229 -10.44 -13.52 15.71
C GLY A 229 -9.12 -12.74 15.69
N TRP A 230 -9.02 -11.72 16.56
CA TRP A 230 -7.78 -10.97 16.77
C TRP A 230 -6.64 -11.86 17.23
N ILE A 231 -6.86 -12.75 18.20
CA ILE A 231 -5.84 -13.70 18.66
C ILE A 231 -5.36 -14.60 17.52
N ILE A 232 -6.27 -15.11 16.68
CA ILE A 232 -5.89 -15.95 15.53
C ILE A 232 -5.03 -15.15 14.55
N VAL A 233 -5.45 -13.93 14.17
CA VAL A 233 -4.70 -13.08 13.24
C VAL A 233 -3.31 -12.77 13.79
N TYR A 234 -3.18 -12.38 15.06
CA TYR A 234 -1.89 -12.12 15.67
C TYR A 234 -1.02 -13.37 15.76
N THR A 235 -1.59 -14.51 16.14
CA THR A 235 -0.84 -15.76 16.31
C THR A 235 -0.29 -16.24 14.97
N ILE A 236 -1.11 -16.28 13.92
CA ILE A 236 -0.68 -16.71 12.59
C ILE A 236 0.37 -15.74 12.03
N THR A 237 0.09 -14.43 12.10
CA THR A 237 1.00 -13.41 11.58
C THR A 237 2.34 -13.43 12.31
N ALA A 238 2.33 -13.47 13.65
CA ALA A 238 3.53 -13.56 14.45
C ALA A 238 4.33 -14.83 14.16
N ALA A 239 3.67 -15.99 14.01
CA ALA A 239 4.33 -17.24 13.67
C ALA A 239 5.01 -17.19 12.29
N MET A 240 4.33 -16.63 11.28
CA MET A 240 4.89 -16.49 9.93
C MET A 240 6.09 -15.54 9.89
N PHE A 241 5.97 -14.35 10.51
CA PHE A 241 7.07 -13.39 10.58
C PHE A 241 8.24 -13.90 11.42
N ALA A 242 7.97 -14.53 12.57
CA ALA A 242 9.01 -15.12 13.40
C ALA A 242 9.72 -16.28 12.69
N GLY A 243 8.98 -17.14 11.98
CA GLY A 243 9.55 -18.22 11.18
C GLY A 243 10.45 -17.71 10.05
N TRP A 244 9.98 -16.70 9.30
CA TRP A 244 10.79 -16.05 8.27
C TRP A 244 12.03 -15.36 8.84
N LEU A 245 11.89 -14.61 9.94
CA LEU A 245 13.01 -13.93 10.58
C LEU A 245 14.03 -14.91 11.16
N ALA A 246 13.58 -15.97 11.83
CA ALA A 246 14.46 -17.01 12.35
C ALA A 246 15.21 -17.73 11.24
N TRP A 247 14.52 -18.08 10.14
CA TRP A 247 15.14 -18.65 8.95
C TRP A 247 16.19 -17.70 8.35
N ALA A 248 15.83 -16.43 8.14
CA ALA A 248 16.74 -15.43 7.58
C ALA A 248 17.98 -15.25 8.46
N LEU A 249 17.81 -15.05 9.78
CA LEU A 249 18.93 -14.87 10.71
C LEU A 249 19.84 -16.11 10.78
N TYR A 250 19.28 -17.31 10.65
CA TYR A 250 20.05 -18.54 10.67
C TYR A 250 20.88 -18.74 9.39
N PHE A 251 20.30 -18.52 8.21
CA PHE A 251 20.97 -18.79 6.92
C PHE A 251 21.81 -17.63 6.38
N PHE A 252 21.51 -16.38 6.78
CA PHE A 252 22.18 -15.19 6.26
C PHE A 252 23.71 -15.17 6.43
N PRO A 253 24.31 -15.65 7.53
CA PRO A 253 25.76 -15.70 7.69
C PRO A 253 26.47 -16.66 6.72
N TYR A 254 25.76 -17.68 6.22
CA TYR A 254 26.31 -18.69 5.32
C TYR A 254 26.08 -18.32 3.86
N GLU A 255 24.86 -17.91 3.53
CA GLU A 255 24.40 -17.73 2.14
C GLU A 255 23.60 -16.42 2.01
N GLY A 256 24.24 -15.29 2.33
CA GLY A 256 23.56 -13.98 2.42
C GLY A 256 22.84 -13.55 1.13
N PHE A 257 23.44 -13.74 -0.04
CA PHE A 257 22.81 -13.40 -1.32
C PHE A 257 21.61 -14.28 -1.64
N PHE A 258 21.72 -15.60 -1.44
CA PHE A 258 20.60 -16.52 -1.65
C PHE A 258 19.46 -16.23 -0.68
N THR A 259 19.78 -16.03 0.59
CA THR A 259 18.82 -15.71 1.64
C THR A 259 18.08 -14.41 1.32
N ALA A 260 18.78 -13.37 0.86
CA ALA A 260 18.18 -12.11 0.42
C ALA A 260 17.26 -12.28 -0.80
N GLY A 261 17.69 -13.03 -1.81
CA GLY A 261 16.88 -13.29 -3.01
C GLY A 261 15.59 -14.06 -2.70
N VAL A 262 15.65 -15.07 -1.84
CA VAL A 262 14.50 -15.89 -1.44
C VAL A 262 13.60 -15.18 -0.41
N SER A 263 14.15 -14.25 0.39
CA SER A 263 13.37 -13.48 1.37
C SER A 263 12.28 -12.63 0.71
N GLY A 264 12.50 -12.11 -0.50
CA GLY A 264 11.51 -11.30 -1.22
C GLY A 264 10.18 -12.04 -1.45
N PRO A 265 10.19 -13.19 -2.17
CA PRO A 265 8.98 -13.99 -2.39
C PRO A 265 8.27 -14.47 -1.12
N ILE A 266 9.04 -14.90 -0.11
CA ILE A 266 8.49 -15.34 1.18
C ILE A 266 7.77 -14.17 1.87
N LEU A 267 8.42 -13.01 1.97
CA LEU A 267 7.84 -11.84 2.61
C LEU A 267 6.60 -11.32 1.85
N ALA A 268 6.63 -11.32 0.52
CA ALA A 268 5.46 -10.98 -0.30
C ALA A 268 4.27 -11.90 0.01
N ALA A 269 4.50 -13.22 0.10
CA ALA A 269 3.46 -14.18 0.45
C ALA A 269 2.91 -13.95 1.86
N ILE A 270 3.78 -13.69 2.85
CA ILE A 270 3.38 -13.36 4.23
C ILE A 270 2.48 -12.12 4.25
N LEU A 271 2.86 -11.07 3.52
CA LEU A 271 2.09 -9.83 3.47
C LEU A 271 0.72 -10.00 2.79
N PHE A 272 0.63 -10.83 1.75
CA PHE A 272 -0.65 -11.13 1.09
C PHE A 272 -1.58 -11.93 2.01
N ILE A 273 -1.04 -12.90 2.73
CA ILE A 273 -1.79 -13.67 3.73
C ILE A 273 -2.25 -12.75 4.87
N TYR A 274 -1.38 -11.87 5.33
CA TYR A 274 -1.70 -10.91 6.37
C TYR A 274 -2.80 -9.93 5.94
N ALA A 275 -2.71 -9.37 4.73
CA ALA A 275 -3.75 -8.53 4.13
C ALA A 275 -5.11 -9.25 4.09
N ARG A 276 -5.10 -10.52 3.67
CA ARG A 276 -6.31 -11.35 3.60
C ARG A 276 -6.91 -11.57 5.00
N LEU A 277 -6.09 -11.85 6.01
CA LEU A 277 -6.55 -11.99 7.40
C LEU A 277 -7.20 -10.70 7.93
N LEU A 278 -6.59 -9.54 7.65
CA LEU A 278 -7.13 -8.24 8.04
C LEU A 278 -8.46 -7.93 7.34
N GLY A 279 -8.57 -8.23 6.05
CA GLY A 279 -9.83 -8.05 5.34
C GLY A 279 -10.94 -8.98 5.86
N ARG A 280 -10.63 -10.20 6.32
CA ARG A 280 -11.62 -11.06 7.00
C ARG A 280 -12.05 -10.48 8.35
N LEU A 281 -11.16 -9.83 9.11
CA LEU A 281 -11.54 -9.09 10.32
C LEU A 281 -12.47 -7.92 9.99
N ALA A 282 -12.14 -7.15 8.95
CA ALA A 282 -12.95 -6.02 8.48
C ALA A 282 -14.36 -6.46 8.05
N TRP A 283 -14.47 -7.58 7.34
CA TRP A 283 -15.77 -8.17 6.95
C TRP A 283 -16.65 -8.50 8.17
N TRP A 284 -16.07 -9.10 9.22
CA TRP A 284 -16.80 -9.34 10.47
C TRP A 284 -17.18 -8.06 11.20
N ALA A 285 -16.32 -7.04 11.16
CA ALA A 285 -16.62 -5.73 11.75
C ALA A 285 -17.88 -5.10 11.12
N GLN A 286 -18.03 -5.22 9.80
CA GLN A 286 -19.21 -4.74 9.07
C GLN A 286 -20.47 -5.49 9.50
N LYS A 287 -20.42 -6.83 9.60
CA LYS A 287 -21.57 -7.64 10.03
C LYS A 287 -22.06 -7.30 11.44
N VAL A 288 -21.14 -7.13 12.40
CA VAL A 288 -21.51 -6.75 13.77
C VAL A 288 -22.16 -5.36 13.81
N ALA A 289 -21.69 -4.43 12.96
CA ALA A 289 -22.29 -3.10 12.86
C ALA A 289 -23.70 -3.12 12.23
N GLU A 290 -23.95 -4.02 11.26
CA GLU A 290 -25.26 -4.21 10.64
C GLU A 290 -26.29 -4.78 11.62
N GLU A 291 -25.93 -5.81 12.40
CA GLU A 291 -26.79 -6.42 13.42
C GLU A 291 -27.25 -5.38 14.46
N GLU A 292 -26.36 -4.50 14.90
CA GLU A 292 -26.70 -3.42 15.85
C GLU A 292 -27.69 -2.41 15.26
N ASN A 293 -27.52 -2.03 13.99
CA ASN A 293 -28.46 -1.13 13.32
C ASN A 293 -29.86 -1.76 13.19
N HIS A 294 -29.94 -3.09 13.07
CA HIS A 294 -31.21 -3.81 13.06
C HIS A 294 -31.89 -3.89 14.44
N GLU A 295 -31.13 -4.00 15.53
CA GLU A 295 -31.69 -4.04 16.90
C GLU A 295 -32.25 -2.68 17.36
N LEU A 296 -31.83 -1.58 16.74
CA LEU A 296 -32.27 -0.22 17.09
C LEU A 296 -33.54 0.25 16.36
N LEU A 297 -34.05 -0.52 15.40
CA LEU A 297 -35.25 -0.21 14.60
C LEU A 297 -36.50 -0.93 15.14
#